data_AF-A0A4Q3HZ74-F1
#
_entry.id   AF-A0A4Q3HZ74-F1
#
_cell.length_a   1.000
_cell.length_b   1.000
_cell.length_c   1.000
_cell.angle_alpha   90.00
_cell.angle_beta   90.00
_cell.angle_gamma   90.00
#
_symmetry.space_group_name_H-M   'P 1'
#
loop_
_entity.id
_entity.type
_entity.pdbx_description
1 polymer ?
#
loop_
_entity_poly.entity_id
_entity_poly.type
_entity_poly.pdbx_seq_one_letter_code
_entity_poly.pdbx_strand_id
1 'polypeptide(L)' 'TEPGIQFYAGFKLALPVPGMEGRPYAPYAGFCLETQVWPDAINHETFPNAVLRPGETLRQETDYVFSKS' A
#
# COMPACT_ATOMS: atom_id res chain seq x y z
N THR A 1 -1.73 -8.91 -8.25
CA THR A 1 -3.06 -8.59 -8.74
C THR A 1 -3.88 -8.35 -7.50
N GLU A 2 -4.54 -7.21 -7.38
CA GLU A 2 -5.36 -6.86 -6.22
C GLU A 2 -6.55 -6.00 -6.66
N PRO A 3 -7.70 -6.04 -5.95
CA PRO A 3 -8.89 -5.29 -6.34
C PRO A 3 -8.85 -3.82 -5.91
N GLY A 4 -7.85 -3.40 -5.12
CA GLY A 4 -7.74 -2.03 -4.62
C GLY A 4 -6.29 -1.55 -4.56
N ILE A 5 -6.14 -0.22 -4.53
CA ILE A 5 -4.89 0.46 -4.21
C ILE A 5 -5.17 1.53 -3.16
N GLN A 6 -4.54 1.41 -1.99
CA GLN A 6 -4.55 2.47 -1.00
C GLN A 6 -3.52 3.51 -1.43
N PHE A 7 -3.99 4.73 -1.68
CA PHE A 7 -3.14 5.89 -1.89
C PHE A 7 -3.00 6.65 -0.58
N TYR A 8 -1.77 6.84 -0.13
CA TYR A 8 -1.45 7.70 1.00
C TYR A 8 -0.42 8.74 0.57
N ALA A 9 -0.83 10.00 0.53
CA ALA A 9 0.01 11.11 0.07
C ALA A 9 1.04 11.59 1.11
N GLY A 10 1.29 10.86 2.20
CA GLY A 10 2.32 11.26 3.17
C GLY A 10 1.99 12.52 3.99
N PHE A 11 0.72 12.91 4.11
CA PHE A 11 0.37 14.22 4.71
C PHE A 11 0.69 14.34 6.21
N LYS A 12 0.79 13.22 6.93
CA LYS A 12 1.12 13.22 8.38
C LYS A 12 2.62 13.10 8.65
N LEU A 13 3.48 13.17 7.61
CA LEU A 13 4.92 13.07 7.82
C LEU A 13 5.42 14.29 8.59
N ALA A 14 5.81 14.04 9.84
CA ALA A 14 6.45 14.99 10.75
C ALA A 14 7.38 14.19 11.67
N LEU A 15 8.34 13.49 11.05
CA LEU A 15 9.20 12.56 11.76
C LEU A 15 10.32 13.33 12.51
N PRO A 16 10.61 13.01 13.77
CA PRO A 16 11.70 13.63 14.52
C PRO A 16 13.09 13.11 14.10
N VAL A 17 13.12 12.14 13.18
CA VAL A 17 14.34 11.51 12.66
C VAL A 17 14.60 11.98 11.22
N PRO A 18 15.87 12.18 10.84
CA PRO A 18 16.21 12.54 9.47
C PRO A 18 15.90 11.38 8.51
N GLY A 19 15.53 11.73 7.28
CA GLY A 19 15.39 10.80 6.17
C GLY A 19 16.73 10.47 5.51
N MET A 20 16.67 9.90 4.31
CA MET A 20 17.86 9.56 3.52
C MET A 20 18.77 10.77 3.32
N GLU A 21 20.08 10.55 3.43
CA GLU A 21 21.12 11.58 3.33
C GLU A 21 20.97 12.73 4.34
N GLY A 22 20.28 12.50 5.47
CA GLY A 22 20.04 13.54 6.48
C GLY A 22 18.89 14.49 6.14
N ARG A 23 18.17 14.28 5.02
CA ARG A 23 17.11 15.18 4.58
C ARG A 23 15.84 14.98 5.41
N PRO A 24 15.24 16.03 6.01
CA PRO A 24 13.98 15.89 6.71
C PRO A 24 12.84 15.59 5.74
N TYR A 25 11.90 14.72 6.14
CA TYR A 25 10.67 14.45 5.39
C TYR A 25 9.50 15.23 5.98
N ALA A 26 9.08 16.27 5.26
CA ALA A 26 7.89 17.07 5.55
C ALA A 26 6.60 16.38 5.05
N PRO A 27 5.40 16.90 5.37
CA PRO A 27 4.16 16.46 4.74
C PRO A 27 4.31 16.41 3.22
N TYR A 28 3.82 15.32 2.61
CA TYR A 28 3.89 15.08 1.17
C TYR A 28 5.30 14.85 0.58
N ALA A 29 6.32 14.60 1.42
CA ALA A 29 7.67 14.27 0.96
C ALA A 29 7.77 12.93 0.19
N GLY A 30 6.71 12.12 0.22
CA GLY A 30 6.57 10.89 -0.53
C GLY A 30 5.11 10.42 -0.48
N PHE A 31 4.82 9.36 -1.24
CA PHE A 31 3.51 8.73 -1.25
C PHE A 31 3.62 7.21 -1.25
N CYS A 32 2.55 6.55 -0.82
CA CYS A 32 2.42 5.10 -0.87
C CYS A 32 1.35 4.73 -1.89
N LEU A 33 1.62 3.64 -2.62
CA LEU A 33 0.71 2.97 -3.56
C LEU A 33 0.63 1.51 -3.14
N GLU A 34 -0.31 1.18 -2.27
CA GLU A 34 -0.39 -0.12 -1.60
C GLU A 34 -1.49 -0.96 -2.26
N THR A 35 -1.13 -1.85 -3.17
CA THR A 35 -2.07 -2.79 -3.80
C THR A 35 -2.52 -3.84 -2.79
N GLN A 36 -3.82 -3.96 -2.57
CA GLN A 36 -4.38 -4.88 -1.56
C GLN A 36 -5.87 -5.18 -1.79
N VAL A 37 -6.37 -6.19 -1.06
CA VAL A 37 -7.81 -6.39 -0.81
C VAL A 37 -8.36 -5.19 -0.05
N TRP A 38 -9.64 -4.89 -0.23
CA TRP A 38 -10.24 -3.68 0.35
C TRP A 38 -10.12 -3.67 1.88
N PRO A 39 -9.80 -2.51 2.49
CA PRO A 39 -9.83 -2.36 3.93
C PRO A 39 -11.18 -2.80 4.49
N ASP A 40 -11.15 -3.44 5.66
CA ASP A 40 -12.33 -3.94 6.37
C ASP A 40 -13.11 -5.08 5.66
N ALA A 41 -12.55 -5.69 4.60
CA ALA A 41 -13.23 -6.74 3.84
C ALA A 41 -13.70 -7.94 4.67
N ILE A 42 -13.03 -8.25 5.79
CA ILE A 42 -13.46 -9.35 6.68
C ILE A 42 -14.83 -9.12 7.32
N ASN A 43 -15.23 -7.85 7.47
CA ASN A 43 -16.48 -7.43 8.11
C ASN A 43 -17.58 -7.09 7.09
N HIS A 44 -17.30 -7.16 5.79
CA HIS A 44 -18.22 -6.79 4.72
C HIS A 44 -18.37 -7.94 3.73
N GLU A 45 -19.47 -8.69 3.82
CA GLU A 45 -19.73 -9.88 2.97
C GLU A 45 -19.70 -9.61 1.46
N THR A 46 -19.95 -8.37 1.04
CA THR A 46 -19.94 -7.96 -0.38
C THR A 46 -18.57 -7.49 -0.88
N PHE A 47 -17.57 -7.36 0.01
CA PHE A 47 -16.21 -6.99 -0.38
C PHE A 47 -15.43 -8.21 -0.89
N PRO A 48 -14.34 -7.99 -1.66
CA PRO A 48 -13.49 -9.09 -2.07
C PRO A 48 -12.95 -9.86 -0.85
N ASN A 49 -13.05 -11.19 -0.87
CA ASN A 49 -12.71 -12.02 0.29
C ASN A 49 -11.20 -11.99 0.59
N ALA A 50 -10.85 -11.72 1.85
CA ALA A 50 -9.47 -11.68 2.34
C ALA A 50 -9.03 -12.97 3.08
N VAL A 51 -9.90 -13.98 3.20
CA VAL A 51 -9.63 -15.21 3.97
C VAL A 51 -8.91 -16.25 3.10
N LEU A 52 -7.75 -16.72 3.58
CA LEU A 52 -7.07 -17.90 3.07
C LEU A 52 -7.28 -19.08 4.04
N ARG A 53 -7.66 -20.25 3.52
CA ARG A 53 -7.93 -21.48 4.29
C ARG A 53 -6.81 -22.52 4.13
N PRO A 54 -6.70 -23.51 5.04
CA PRO A 54 -5.73 -24.59 4.91
C PRO A 54 -5.81 -25.29 3.54
N GLY A 55 -4.66 -25.43 2.87
CA GLY A 55 -4.55 -26.04 1.55
C GLY A 55 -4.78 -25.09 0.37
N GLU A 56 -5.24 -23.85 0.62
CA GLU A 56 -5.33 -22.82 -0.42
C GLU A 56 -3.97 -22.12 -0.61
N THR A 57 -3.71 -21.67 -1.84
CA THR A 57 -2.53 -20.87 -2.19
C THR A 57 -2.94 -19.44 -2.48
N LEU A 58 -2.42 -18.49 -1.71
CA LEU A 58 -2.50 -17.08 -2.04
C LEU A 58 -1.44 -16.73 -3.09
N ARG A 59 -1.84 -16.06 -4.16
CA ARG A 59 -0.92 -15.46 -5.14
C ARG A 59 -1.30 -14.02 -5.39
N GLN A 60 -0.35 -13.12 -5.14
CA GLN A 60 -0.40 -11.70 -5.44
C GLN A 60 0.88 -11.32 -6.21
N GLU A 61 0.79 -10.31 -7.07
CA GLU A 61 1.88 -9.79 -7.90
C GLU A 61 1.69 -8.29 -8.14
N THR A 62 2.69 -7.47 -7.87
CA THR A 62 2.61 -6.01 -8.07
C THR A 62 3.88 -5.54 -8.76
N ASP A 63 3.71 -4.99 -9.96
CA ASP A 63 4.81 -4.52 -10.78
C ASP A 63 4.94 -3.00 -10.73
N TYR A 64 6.10 -2.51 -10.29
CA TYR A 64 6.48 -1.11 -10.43
C TYR A 64 7.41 -0.98 -11.65
N VAL A 65 6.84 -0.57 -12.78
CA VAL A 65 7.56 -0.42 -14.04
C VAL A 65 7.90 1.03 -14.27
N PHE A 66 9.19 1.33 -14.44
CA PHE A 66 9.69 2.68 -14.70
C PHE A 66 10.26 2.76 -16.11
N SER A 67 9.90 3.82 -16.81
CA SER A 67 10.46 4.17 -18.11
C SER A 67 10.80 5.65 -18.13
N LYS A 68 11.82 6.02 -18.91
CA LYS A 68 12.10 7.42 -19.22
C LYS A 68 11.51 7.75 -20.59
N SER A 69 10.82 8.88 -20.69
CA SER A 69 10.36 9.43 -21.98
C SER A 69 11.51 10.07 -22.77
#